data_AF-A0A9D7RGR7-F1
#
_entry.id   AF-A0A9D7RGR7-F1
#
_cell.length_a   1.000
_cell.length_b   1.000
_cell.length_c   1.000
_cell.angle_alpha   90.00
_cell.angle_beta   90.00
_cell.angle_gamma   90.00
#
_symmetry.space_group_name_H-M   'P 1'
#
loop_
_entity.id
_entity.type
_entity.pdbx_description
1 polymer ?
#
loop_
_entity_poly.entity_id
_entity_poly.type
_entity_poly.pdbx_seq_one_letter_code
_entity_poly.pdbx_strand_id
1 'polypeptide(L)'
;MSVEVDATSIKAPKGAMMDKKTWEALKTTQFPKITYQLTRIESITPNGAEYDIKALGILTIAGVKLPIDMNVKGKLLNGGNLSFKGDKKLKMSDFKMELLRP
;
A
#
# COMPACT_ATOMS: atom_id res chain seq x y z
N MET A 1 0.83 -2.88 -14.41
CA MET A 1 1.21 -3.82 -13.31
C MET A 1 0.36 -3.50 -12.10
N SER A 2 -0.22 -4.51 -11.45
CA SER A 2 -1.08 -4.35 -10.27
C SER A 2 -0.66 -5.32 -9.17
N VAL A 3 -0.71 -4.84 -7.93
CA VAL A 3 -0.50 -5.64 -6.72
C VAL A 3 -1.80 -5.60 -5.92
N GLU A 4 -2.22 -6.76 -5.43
CA GLU A 4 -3.42 -6.91 -4.62
C GLU A 4 -3.08 -7.54 -3.29
N VAL A 5 -3.70 -7.04 -2.23
CA VAL A 5 -3.57 -7.58 -0.88
C VAL A 5 -4.98 -7.75 -0.30
N ASP A 6 -5.19 -8.85 0.41
CA ASP A 6 -6.44 -9.07 1.15
C ASP A 6 -6.55 -8.04 2.27
N ALA A 7 -7.62 -7.27 2.29
CA ALA A 7 -7.82 -6.21 3.26
C ALA A 7 -7.98 -6.76 4.70
N THR A 8 -8.43 -8.01 4.85
CA THR A 8 -8.55 -8.69 6.16
C THR A 8 -7.22 -9.13 6.73
N SER A 9 -6.14 -9.13 5.93
CA SER A 9 -4.78 -9.39 6.41
C SER A 9 -4.23 -8.28 7.30
N ILE A 10 -4.85 -7.09 7.29
CA ILE A 10 -4.45 -5.97 8.15
C ILE A 10 -4.84 -6.30 9.58
N LYS A 11 -3.84 -6.31 10.47
CA LYS A 11 -4.02 -6.52 11.91
C LYS A 11 -3.78 -5.23 12.68
N ALA A 12 -4.64 -4.95 13.64
CA ALA A 12 -4.55 -3.85 14.56
C ALA A 12 -3.65 -4.21 15.77
N PRO A 13 -2.93 -3.24 16.34
CA PRO A 13 -2.02 -3.48 17.48
C PRO A 13 -2.74 -3.86 18.79
N LYS A 14 -4.07 -3.69 18.87
CA LYS A 14 -4.88 -3.88 20.08
C LYS A 14 -5.80 -5.12 20.01
N GLY A 15 -5.37 -6.16 19.29
CA GLY A 15 -6.01 -7.48 19.26
C GLY A 15 -7.30 -7.57 18.45
N ALA A 16 -7.92 -8.76 18.47
CA ALA A 16 -8.98 -9.18 17.55
C ALA A 16 -10.21 -8.27 17.50
N MET A 17 -10.55 -7.57 18.58
CA MET A 17 -11.67 -6.63 18.60
C MET A 17 -11.37 -5.38 17.74
N MET A 18 -10.14 -4.89 17.76
CA MET A 18 -9.71 -3.78 16.93
C MET A 18 -9.45 -4.21 15.48
N ASP A 19 -9.12 -5.49 15.24
CA ASP A 19 -9.08 -6.06 13.88
C ASP A 19 -10.46 -5.92 13.21
N LYS A 20 -11.53 -6.36 13.90
CA LYS A 20 -12.91 -6.24 13.39
C LYS A 20 -13.28 -4.80 13.04
N LYS A 21 -13.05 -3.86 13.96
CA LYS A 21 -13.31 -2.43 13.71
C LYS A 21 -12.47 -1.89 12.54
N THR A 22 -11.23 -2.35 12.39
CA THR A 22 -10.35 -1.95 11.28
C THR A 22 -10.90 -2.46 9.95
N TRP A 23 -11.38 -3.69 9.90
CA TRP A 23 -11.99 -4.28 8.72
C TRP A 23 -13.33 -3.61 8.36
N GLU A 24 -14.12 -3.23 9.36
CA GLU A 24 -15.34 -2.43 9.17
C GLU A 24 -15.00 -1.06 8.56
N ALA A 25 -14.00 -0.35 9.09
CA ALA A 25 -13.55 0.93 8.55
C ALA A 25 -13.03 0.81 7.11
N LEU A 26 -12.34 -0.29 6.79
CA LEU A 26 -11.87 -0.62 5.44
C LEU A 26 -12.98 -1.17 4.53
N LYS A 27 -14.20 -1.38 5.06
CA LYS A 27 -15.35 -1.95 4.34
C LYS A 27 -15.02 -3.28 3.66
N THR A 28 -14.25 -4.15 4.33
CA THR A 28 -13.70 -5.37 3.72
C THR A 28 -14.76 -6.34 3.18
N THR A 29 -15.98 -6.34 3.73
CA THR A 29 -17.09 -7.13 3.19
C THR A 29 -17.49 -6.69 1.77
N GLN A 30 -17.45 -5.39 1.48
CA GLN A 30 -17.79 -4.85 0.15
C GLN A 30 -16.54 -4.73 -0.74
N PHE A 31 -15.40 -4.45 -0.14
CA PHE A 31 -14.13 -4.22 -0.81
C PHE A 31 -13.05 -5.11 -0.17
N PRO A 32 -13.03 -6.42 -0.46
CA PRO A 32 -12.16 -7.39 0.22
C PRO A 32 -10.67 -7.22 -0.14
N LYS A 33 -10.36 -6.41 -1.16
CA LYS A 33 -9.00 -6.23 -1.66
C LYS A 33 -8.58 -4.77 -1.61
N ILE A 34 -7.34 -4.56 -1.20
CA ILE A 34 -6.60 -3.31 -1.43
C ILE A 34 -5.76 -3.51 -2.67
N THR A 35 -5.86 -2.59 -3.63
CA THR A 35 -5.14 -2.71 -4.90
C THR A 35 -4.27 -1.49 -5.16
N TYR A 36 -3.04 -1.73 -5.61
CA TYR A 36 -2.17 -0.70 -6.13
C TYR A 36 -1.88 -0.98 -7.60
N GLN A 37 -2.21 -0.03 -8.46
CA GLN A 37 -1.95 -0.09 -9.88
C GLN A 37 -0.88 0.94 -10.24
N LEU A 38 0.31 0.47 -10.65
CA LEU A 38 1.36 1.35 -11.16
C LEU A 38 0.87 2.00 -12.47
N THR A 39 0.89 3.33 -12.52
CA THR A 39 0.53 4.10 -13.71
C THR A 39 1.76 4.60 -14.45
N ARG A 40 2.77 5.09 -13.72
CA ARG A 40 3.98 5.66 -14.31
C ARG A 40 5.18 5.50 -13.39
N ILE A 41 6.35 5.30 -13.98
CA ILE A 41 7.64 5.49 -13.29
C ILE A 41 8.15 6.88 -13.68
N GLU A 42 8.40 7.72 -12.68
CA GLU A 42 8.93 9.07 -12.90
C GLU A 42 10.44 9.06 -13.08
N SER A 43 11.15 8.30 -12.24
CA SER A 43 12.61 8.19 -12.32
C SER A 43 13.10 6.87 -11.73
N ILE A 44 14.23 6.41 -12.24
CA ILE A 44 15.03 5.32 -11.67
C ILE A 44 16.46 5.85 -11.56
N THR A 45 16.97 5.93 -10.33
CA THR A 45 18.30 6.47 -10.05
C THR A 45 19.15 5.41 -9.38
N PRO A 46 20.31 5.03 -9.94
CA PRO A 46 21.23 4.12 -9.27
C PRO A 46 21.72 4.72 -7.94
N ASN A 47 21.73 3.91 -6.88
CA ASN A 47 22.22 4.26 -5.56
C ASN A 47 23.08 3.11 -5.02
N GLY A 48 24.33 3.05 -5.49
CA GLY A 48 25.25 1.95 -5.19
C GLY A 48 24.76 0.62 -5.77
N ALA A 49 24.49 -0.35 -4.89
CA ALA A 49 23.92 -1.65 -5.27
C ALA A 49 22.38 -1.67 -5.29
N GLU A 50 21.74 -0.53 -5.02
CA GLU A 50 20.30 -0.35 -5.00
C GLU A 50 19.87 0.68 -6.07
N TYR A 51 18.57 0.81 -6.26
CA TYR A 51 17.96 1.78 -7.17
C TYR A 51 16.87 2.55 -6.42
N ASP A 52 16.95 3.87 -6.41
CA ASP A 52 15.87 4.73 -5.94
C ASP A 52 14.90 4.98 -7.09
N ILE A 53 13.66 4.51 -6.92
CA ILE A 53 12.61 4.55 -7.93
C ILE A 53 11.51 5.47 -7.42
N LYS A 54 11.13 6.47 -8.23
CA LYS A 54 9.92 7.27 -8.00
C LYS A 54 8.81 6.75 -8.89
N ALA A 55 7.75 6.26 -8.26
CA ALA A 55 6.62 5.66 -8.95
C ALA A 55 5.33 6.42 -8.62
N LEU A 56 4.47 6.56 -9.63
CA LEU A 56 3.09 7.02 -9.49
C LEU A 56 2.16 5.84 -9.75
N GLY A 57 1.10 5.74 -8.95
CA GLY A 57 0.09 4.73 -9.14
C GLY A 57 -1.24 5.11 -8.52
N ILE A 58 -2.26 4.31 -8.80
CA ILE A 58 -3.58 4.43 -8.17
C ILE A 58 -3.67 3.41 -7.05
N LEU A 59 -3.88 3.89 -5.83
CA LEU A 59 -4.20 3.07 -4.68
C LEU A 59 -5.71 3.06 -4.46
N THR A 60 -6.28 1.86 -4.37
CA THR A 60 -7.71 1.65 -4.08
C THR A 60 -7.85 1.01 -2.70
N ILE A 61 -8.52 1.72 -1.78
CA ILE A 61 -8.85 1.23 -0.43
C ILE A 61 -10.31 1.58 -0.15
N ALA A 62 -11.08 0.63 0.41
CA ALA A 62 -12.49 0.82 0.78
C ALA A 62 -13.37 1.39 -0.37
N GLY A 63 -13.02 1.03 -1.62
CA GLY A 63 -13.69 1.52 -2.84
C GLY A 63 -13.26 2.91 -3.31
N VAL A 64 -12.43 3.63 -2.55
CA VAL A 64 -11.89 4.94 -2.92
C VAL A 64 -10.58 4.78 -3.67
N LYS A 65 -10.50 5.39 -4.86
CA LYS A 65 -9.30 5.41 -5.71
C LYS A 65 -8.59 6.74 -5.58
N LEU A 66 -7.31 6.72 -5.21
CA LEU A 66 -6.49 7.92 -5.12
C LEU A 66 -5.15 7.72 -5.85
N PRO A 67 -4.68 8.74 -6.60
CA PRO A 67 -3.32 8.75 -7.08
C PRO A 67 -2.36 8.94 -5.89
N ILE A 68 -1.32 8.11 -5.85
CA ILE A 68 -0.24 8.23 -4.87
C ILE A 68 1.11 8.20 -5.59
N ASP A 69 2.04 9.00 -5.09
CA ASP A 69 3.47 8.86 -5.35
C ASP A 69 4.11 7.95 -4.29
N MET A 70 5.07 7.15 -4.71
CA MET A 70 5.81 6.23 -3.84
C MET A 70 7.29 6.26 -4.19
N ASN A 71 8.12 6.45 -3.16
CA ASN A 71 9.55 6.23 -3.25
C ASN A 71 9.82 4.76 -2.93
N VAL A 72 10.43 4.04 -3.86
CA VAL A 72 10.69 2.60 -3.78
C VAL A 72 12.17 2.36 -3.96
N LYS A 73 12.76 1.59 -3.04
CA LYS A 73 14.12 1.06 -3.18
C LYS A 73 14.06 -0.31 -3.85
N GLY A 74 14.66 -0.41 -5.03
CA GLY A 74 14.86 -1.65 -5.75
C GLY A 74 16.24 -2.23 -5.49
N LYS A 75 16.35 -3.53 -5.29
CA LYS A 75 17.63 -4.24 -5.14
C LYS A 75 17.62 -5.53 -5.95
N LEU A 76 18.69 -5.76 -6.70
CA LEU A 76 18.94 -7.06 -7.31
C LEU A 76 19.56 -7.97 -6.25
N LEU A 77 18.88 -9.08 -5.96
CA LEU A 77 19.35 -10.12 -5.07
C LEU A 77 20.16 -11.15 -5.86
N ASN A 78 20.98 -11.91 -5.14
CA ASN A 78 21.73 -13.02 -5.72
C ASN A 78 20.76 -14.03 -6.34
N GLY A 79 21.10 -14.51 -7.54
CA GLY A 79 20.24 -15.45 -8.29
C GLY A 79 19.20 -14.78 -9.19
N GLY A 80 19.28 -13.47 -9.43
CA GLY A 80 18.42 -12.76 -10.41
C GLY A 80 17.07 -12.31 -9.87
N ASN A 81 16.80 -12.52 -8.57
CA ASN A 81 15.58 -12.05 -7.93
C ASN A 81 15.64 -10.54 -7.67
N LEU A 82 14.49 -9.85 -7.73
CA LEU A 82 14.38 -8.43 -7.43
C LEU A 82 13.60 -8.23 -6.12
N SER A 83 14.11 -7.36 -5.26
CA SER A 83 13.43 -6.90 -4.05
C SER A 83 13.05 -5.44 -4.18
N PHE A 84 11.83 -5.10 -3.80
CA PHE A 84 11.33 -3.73 -3.78
C PHE A 84 10.83 -3.38 -2.38
N LYS A 85 11.23 -2.24 -1.85
CA LYS A 85 10.78 -1.73 -0.55
C LYS A 85 10.42 -0.25 -0.69
N GLY A 86 9.15 0.08 -0.51
CA GLY A 86 8.68 1.46 -0.46
C GLY A 86 7.91 1.72 0.81
N ASP A 87 7.86 2.99 1.21
CA ASP A 87 7.02 3.47 2.29
C ASP A 87 6.23 4.71 1.84
N LYS A 88 4.98 4.80 2.32
CA LYS A 88 4.14 5.97 2.09
C LYS A 88 3.23 6.18 3.29
N LYS A 89 3.28 7.38 3.86
CA LYS A 89 2.33 7.80 4.88
C LYS A 89 1.00 8.12 4.21
N LEU A 90 -0.07 7.53 4.72
CA LEU A 90 -1.45 7.71 4.23
C LEU A 90 -2.32 8.15 5.39
N LYS A 91 -3.30 9.03 5.14
CA LYS A 91 -4.34 9.35 6.14
C LYS A 91 -5.59 8.55 5.83
N MET A 92 -6.18 7.96 6.86
CA MET A 92 -7.46 7.25 6.72
C MET A 92 -8.59 8.15 6.21
N SER A 93 -8.58 9.43 6.61
CA SER A 93 -9.54 10.44 6.17
C SER A 93 -9.57 10.63 4.64
N ASP A 94 -8.44 10.46 3.96
CA ASP A 94 -8.35 10.65 2.51
C ASP A 94 -9.19 9.58 1.78
N PHE A 95 -9.32 8.40 2.38
CA PHE A 95 -10.12 7.28 1.89
C PHE A 95 -11.53 7.25 2.48
N LYS A 96 -11.98 8.36 3.10
CA LYS A 96 -13.28 8.47 3.78
C LYS A 96 -13.49 7.41 4.86
N MET A 97 -12.39 6.97 5.49
CA MET A 97 -12.42 6.06 6.63
C MET A 97 -12.33 6.87 7.92
N GLU A 98 -13.12 6.49 8.91
CA GLU A 98 -13.10 7.13 10.22
C GLU A 98 -12.00 6.55 11.11
N LEU A 99 -11.35 7.43 11.86
CA LEU A 99 -10.39 7.03 12.88
C LEU A 99 -11.12 6.32 14.01
N LEU A 100 -10.78 5.05 14.22
CA LEU A 100 -11.29 4.27 15.34
C LEU A 100 -10.80 4.89 16.65
N ARG A 101 -11.71 5.52 17.39
CA ARG A 101 -11.43 5.98 18.75
C ARG A 101 -11.39 4.76 19.68
N PRO A 102 -10.39 4.67 20.57
CA PRO A 102 -10.28 3.60 21.57
C PRO A 102 -11.43 3.65 22.57
#